data_AF-A0A950E8G7-F1
#
_entry.id   AF-A0A950E8G7-F1
#
_cell.length_a   1.000
_cell.length_b   1.000
_cell.length_c   1.000
_cell.angle_alpha   90.00
_cell.angle_beta   90.00
_cell.angle_gamma   90.00
#
_symmetry.space_group_name_H-M   'P 1'
#
loop_
_entity.id
_entity.type
_entity.pdbx_description
1 polymer ?
#
loop_
_entity_poly.entity_id
_entity_poly.type
_entity_poly.pdbx_seq_one_letter_code
_entity_poly.pdbx_strand_id
1 'polypeptide(L)'
;MHSNMKEEAIVTVVESTLRTTVGESLELDFVNVVVRAIRRAEYQDKICKARIKEPAWLSRLEPSAPLDGYLMEHGEFSASFARDDRIAPGLKVTVELDRC
;
A
#
# COMPACT_ATOMS: atom_id res chain seq x y z
N MET A 1 14.11 21.52 1.56
CA MET A 1 12.96 21.20 0.69
C MET A 1 12.71 19.71 0.83
N HIS A 2 11.57 19.29 1.41
CA HIS A 2 11.14 17.90 1.29
C HIS A 2 10.50 17.78 -0.10
N SER A 3 11.21 17.16 -1.04
CA SER A 3 10.69 16.92 -2.39
C SER A 3 10.02 15.56 -2.38
N ASN A 4 8.70 15.54 -2.24
CA ASN A 4 7.92 14.32 -2.34
C ASN A 4 7.93 13.86 -3.81
N MET A 5 8.43 12.66 -4.08
CA MET A 5 8.52 12.12 -5.44
C MET A 5 7.37 11.15 -5.70
N LYS A 6 6.70 11.28 -6.85
CA LYS A 6 5.72 10.31 -7.29
C LYS A 6 6.40 9.16 -8.04
N GLU A 7 6.10 7.94 -7.65
CA GLU A 7 6.63 6.71 -8.25
C GLU A 7 5.48 5.77 -8.64
N GLU A 8 5.63 5.07 -9.76
CA GLU A 8 4.69 4.01 -10.14
C GLU A 8 5.04 2.71 -9.43
N ALA A 9 4.01 2.02 -8.93
CA ALA A 9 4.15 0.74 -8.27
C ALA A 9 3.03 -0.22 -8.68
N ILE A 10 3.20 -1.48 -8.35
CA ILE A 10 2.26 -2.54 -8.70
C ILE A 10 2.00 -3.43 -7.48
N VAL A 11 0.75 -3.82 -7.29
CA VAL A 11 0.38 -4.86 -6.34
C VAL A 11 0.88 -6.20 -6.88
N THR A 12 1.73 -6.90 -6.14
CA THR A 12 2.31 -8.19 -6.55
C THR A 12 1.67 -9.37 -5.84
N VAL A 13 1.24 -9.17 -4.59
CA VAL A 13 0.63 -10.19 -3.75
C VAL A 13 -0.65 -9.63 -3.16
N VAL A 14 -1.69 -10.46 -3.07
CA VAL A 14 -2.93 -10.17 -2.37
C VAL A 14 -3.29 -11.41 -1.54
N GLU A 15 -3.20 -11.29 -0.22
CA GLU A 15 -3.51 -12.35 0.73
C GLU A 15 -4.70 -11.94 1.58
N SER A 16 -5.64 -12.87 1.79
CA SER A 16 -6.77 -12.65 2.69
C SER A 16 -6.28 -12.79 4.13
N THR A 17 -6.34 -11.71 4.90
CA THR A 17 -5.60 -11.66 6.17
C THR A 17 -6.41 -12.19 7.34
N LEU A 18 -7.65 -11.71 7.50
CA LEU A 18 -8.55 -12.15 8.58
C LEU A 18 -9.91 -11.46 8.41
N ARG A 19 -10.98 -12.16 8.82
CA ARG A 19 -12.25 -11.52 9.17
C ARG A 19 -12.17 -11.02 10.59
N THR A 20 -12.39 -9.73 10.80
CA THR A 20 -12.50 -9.16 12.14
C THR A 20 -13.91 -8.64 12.34
N THR A 21 -14.56 -9.08 13.40
CA THR A 21 -15.86 -8.55 13.81
C THR A 21 -15.65 -7.31 14.69
N VAL A 22 -16.23 -6.18 14.30
CA VAL A 22 -16.31 -4.95 15.09
C VAL A 22 -17.73 -4.83 15.66
N GLY A 23 -17.89 -5.11 16.95
CA GLY A 23 -19.20 -5.10 17.63
C GLY A 23 -20.06 -6.35 17.36
N GLU A 24 -21.36 -6.29 17.67
CA GLU A 24 -22.26 -7.45 17.59
C GLU A 24 -22.67 -7.85 16.15
N SER A 25 -22.35 -7.06 15.12
CA SER A 25 -22.83 -7.33 13.75
C SER A 25 -22.01 -6.79 12.58
N LEU A 26 -20.87 -6.11 12.80
CA LEU A 26 -20.08 -5.56 11.69
C LEU A 26 -18.88 -6.46 11.41
N GLU A 27 -18.89 -7.19 10.29
CA GLU A 27 -17.73 -7.93 9.83
C GLU A 27 -16.91 -7.05 8.86
N LEU A 28 -15.63 -6.85 9.16
CA LEU A 28 -14.68 -6.22 8.26
C LEU A 28 -13.71 -7.29 7.76
N ASP A 29 -13.77 -7.54 6.45
CA ASP A 29 -12.77 -8.33 5.74
C ASP A 29 -11.63 -7.41 5.31
N PHE A 30 -10.39 -7.84 5.57
CA PHE A 30 -9.19 -7.14 5.12
C PHE A 30 -8.34 -8.02 4.20
N VAL A 31 -7.67 -7.36 3.26
CA VAL A 31 -6.65 -7.97 2.41
C VAL A 31 -5.31 -7.32 2.69
N ASN A 32 -4.28 -8.15 2.86
CA ASN A 32 -2.90 -7.72 2.88
C ASN A 32 -2.37 -7.78 1.46
N VAL A 33 -1.63 -6.75 1.08
CA VAL A 33 -1.00 -6.70 -0.22
C VAL A 33 0.46 -6.33 -0.09
N VAL A 34 1.25 -6.81 -1.03
CA VAL A 34 2.61 -6.32 -1.25
C VAL A 34 2.58 -5.41 -2.47
N VAL A 35 3.08 -4.19 -2.29
CA VAL A 35 3.22 -3.20 -3.34
C VAL A 35 4.70 -3.04 -3.66
N ARG A 36 5.04 -3.13 -4.94
CA ARG A 36 6.40 -3.04 -5.44
C ARG A 36 6.57 -1.88 -6.41
N ALA A 37 7.55 -1.01 -6.19
CA ALA A 37 7.92 0.02 -7.15
C ALA A 37 8.32 -0.60 -8.49
N ILE A 38 7.86 -0.03 -9.61
CA ILE A 38 8.22 -0.52 -10.95
C ILE A 38 9.73 -0.39 -11.15
N ARG A 39 10.32 0.74 -10.75
CA ARG A 39 11.76 0.98 -10.81
C ARG A 39 12.48 0.48 -9.55
N ARG A 40 12.16 -0.74 -9.10
CA ARG A 40 12.68 -1.35 -7.87
C ARG A 40 14.19 -1.18 -7.69
N ALA A 41 14.98 -1.34 -8.76
CA ALA A 41 16.43 -1.22 -8.72
C ALA A 41 16.92 0.13 -8.17
N GLU A 42 16.18 1.23 -8.37
CA GLU A 42 16.53 2.55 -7.83
C GLU A 42 16.37 2.66 -6.30
N TYR A 43 15.67 1.70 -5.70
CA TYR A 43 15.31 1.65 -4.28
C TYR A 43 15.82 0.38 -3.58
N GLN A 44 16.64 -0.43 -4.25
CA GLN A 44 17.08 -1.73 -3.73
C GLN A 44 17.87 -1.60 -2.43
N ASP A 45 18.67 -0.54 -2.27
CA ASP A 45 19.49 -0.29 -1.08
C ASP A 45 18.96 0.90 -0.25
N LYS A 46 17.69 1.27 -0.45
CA LYS A 46 17.06 2.42 0.22
C LYS A 46 15.91 1.97 1.11
N ILE A 47 15.74 2.68 2.20
CA ILE A 47 14.57 2.58 3.06
C ILE A 47 13.79 3.87 2.92
N CYS A 48 12.56 3.77 2.44
CA CYS A 48 11.75 4.93 2.15
C CYS A 48 10.40 4.92 2.87
N LYS A 49 9.79 6.09 3.04
CA LYS A 49 8.38 6.20 3.43
C LYS A 49 7.51 6.37 2.18
N ALA A 50 6.56 5.47 1.99
CA ALA A 50 5.67 5.44 0.83
C ALA A 50 4.20 5.65 1.23
N ARG A 51 3.47 6.45 0.44
CA ARG A 51 2.03 6.69 0.63
C ARG A 51 1.31 6.47 -0.68
N ILE A 52 0.23 5.68 -0.68
CA ILE A 52 -0.58 5.49 -1.89
C ILE A 52 -1.38 6.77 -2.15
N LYS A 53 -1.29 7.28 -3.39
CA LYS A 53 -2.06 8.44 -3.85
C LYS A 53 -3.09 8.08 -4.89
N GLU A 54 -2.74 7.17 -5.79
CA GLU A 54 -3.61 6.77 -6.90
C GLU A 54 -3.66 5.24 -7.02
N PRO A 55 -4.82 4.67 -7.34
CA PRO A 55 -6.10 5.35 -7.54
C PRO A 55 -6.74 5.83 -6.22
N ALA A 56 -7.42 6.98 -6.24
CA ALA A 56 -7.95 7.61 -5.03
C ALA A 56 -8.96 6.76 -4.24
N TRP A 57 -9.60 5.78 -4.89
CA TRP A 57 -10.49 4.84 -4.19
C TRP A 57 -9.72 3.90 -3.27
N LEU A 58 -8.48 3.53 -3.61
CA LEU A 58 -7.68 2.62 -2.81
C LEU A 58 -7.24 3.27 -1.49
N SER A 59 -6.85 4.54 -1.53
CA SER A 59 -6.54 5.31 -0.32
C SER A 59 -7.71 5.47 0.64
N ARG A 60 -8.96 5.33 0.16
CA ARG A 60 -10.16 5.35 1.02
C ARG A 60 -10.41 4.02 1.72
N LEU A 61 -9.81 2.94 1.22
CA LEU A 61 -9.92 1.61 1.79
C LEU A 61 -8.83 1.33 2.83
N GLU A 62 -7.92 2.28 3.06
CA GLU A 62 -6.88 2.21 4.10
C GLU A 62 -7.47 2.60 5.46
N PRO A 63 -7.96 1.65 6.27
CA PRO A 63 -8.68 1.97 7.50
C PRO A 63 -7.73 2.47 8.59
N SER A 64 -6.44 2.17 8.44
CA SER A 64 -5.38 2.42 9.41
C SER A 64 -4.05 2.69 8.71
N ALA A 65 -4.06 3.41 7.58
CA ALA A 65 -2.81 3.86 6.97
C ALA A 65 -1.98 4.59 8.05
N PRO A 66 -0.70 4.23 8.23
CA PRO A 66 0.15 4.96 9.15
C PRO A 66 0.18 6.43 8.74
N LEU A 67 0.04 7.34 9.70
CA LEU A 67 0.16 8.80 9.45
C LEU A 67 1.47 9.13 8.72
N ASP A 68 2.50 8.32 8.96
CA ASP A 68 3.83 8.43 8.42
C ASP A 68 4.06 7.68 7.09
N GLY A 69 3.03 7.05 6.52
CA GLY A 69 3.17 6.16 5.35
C GLY A 69 3.75 4.79 5.70
N TYR A 70 3.80 3.92 4.70
CA TYR A 70 4.37 2.58 4.80
C TYR A 70 5.88 2.61 4.69
N LEU A 71 6.56 1.75 5.44
CA LEU A 71 7.99 1.54 5.29
C LEU A 71 8.23 0.71 4.03
N MET A 72 8.94 1.30 3.07
CA MET A 72 9.38 0.64 1.84
C MET A 72 10.84 0.23 1.98
N GLU A 73 11.09 -1.07 1.87
CA GLU A 73 12.42 -1.68 1.93
C GLU A 73 12.67 -2.44 0.63
N HIS A 74 13.86 -2.25 0.04
CA HIS A 74 14.23 -2.91 -1.21
C HIS A 74 13.22 -2.68 -2.37
N GLY A 75 12.56 -1.52 -2.36
CA GLY A 75 11.51 -1.12 -3.32
C GLY A 75 10.14 -1.79 -3.13
N GLU A 76 9.88 -2.41 -1.97
CA GLU A 76 8.62 -3.08 -1.65
C GLU A 76 8.08 -2.65 -0.28
N PHE A 77 6.77 -2.59 -0.12
CA PHE A 77 6.11 -2.42 1.18
C PHE A 77 4.82 -3.24 1.26
N SER A 78 4.42 -3.57 2.49
CA SER A 78 3.16 -4.25 2.76
C SER A 78 2.12 -3.28 3.29
N ALA A 79 0.88 -3.43 2.85
CA ALA A 79 -0.25 -2.62 3.28
C ALA A 79 -1.52 -3.47 3.44
N SER A 80 -2.41 -3.03 4.33
CA SER A 80 -3.68 -3.70 4.61
C SER A 80 -4.84 -2.79 4.22
N PHE A 81 -5.76 -3.31 3.41
CA PHE A 81 -6.93 -2.58 2.92
C PHE A 81 -8.21 -3.32 3.30
N ALA A 82 -9.30 -2.58 3.47
CA ALA A 82 -10.63 -3.17 3.44
C ALA A 82 -10.80 -3.93 2.12
N ARG A 83 -11.39 -5.12 2.19
CA ARG A 83 -11.55 -6.00 1.03
C ARG A 83 -12.39 -5.31 -0.05
N ASP A 84 -11.86 -5.32 -1.28
CA ASP A 84 -12.52 -4.85 -2.49
C ASP A 84 -12.01 -5.70 -3.65
N ASP A 85 -12.92 -6.21 -4.48
CA ASP A 85 -12.58 -7.16 -5.56
C ASP A 85 -11.68 -6.54 -6.65
N ARG A 86 -11.53 -5.21 -6.68
CA ARG A 86 -10.61 -4.53 -7.58
C ARG A 86 -9.15 -4.62 -7.12
N ILE A 87 -8.91 -4.98 -5.86
CA ILE A 87 -7.56 -5.20 -5.32
C ILE A 87 -7.09 -6.58 -5.76
N ALA A 88 -6.28 -6.60 -6.81
CA ALA A 88 -5.76 -7.83 -7.41
C ALA A 88 -4.26 -7.67 -7.76
N PRO A 89 -3.51 -8.77 -7.86
CA PRO A 89 -2.17 -8.75 -8.42
C PRO A 89 -2.18 -8.11 -9.82
N GLY A 90 -1.21 -7.24 -10.08
CA GLY A 90 -1.13 -6.46 -11.32
C GLY A 90 -1.80 -5.08 -11.25
N LEU A 91 -2.56 -4.77 -10.19
CA LEU A 91 -3.12 -3.44 -9.99
C LEU A 91 -1.99 -2.41 -9.91
N LYS A 92 -2.02 -1.43 -10.82
CA LYS A 92 -1.08 -0.31 -10.82
C LYS A 92 -1.53 0.75 -9.83
N VAL A 93 -0.58 1.28 -9.08
CA VAL A 93 -0.78 2.35 -8.11
C VAL A 93 0.30 3.40 -8.27
N THR A 94 0.03 4.62 -7.84
CA THR A 94 1.04 5.67 -7.71
C THR A 94 1.28 5.92 -6.23
N VAL A 95 2.55 5.87 -5.84
CA VAL A 95 2.99 6.13 -4.48
C VAL A 95 3.78 7.43 -4.43
N GLU A 96 3.62 8.15 -3.33
CA GLU A 96 4.44 9.31 -2.98
C GLU A 96 5.53 8.85 -2.01
N LEU A 97 6.79 9.19 -2.32
CA LEU A 97 7.96 8.87 -1.53
C LEU A 97 8.49 10.14 -0.84
N ASP A 98 8.56 10.11 0.50
CA ASP A 98 8.87 11.30 1.32
C ASP A 98 10.29 11.29 1.92
N ARG A 99 10.86 10.12 2.15
CA ARG A 99 12.22 9.93 2.68
C ARG A 99 12.83 8.75 1.95
N CYS A 100 14.06 8.92 1.49
CA CYS A 100 15.05 7.93 1.09
C CYS A 100 16.41 8.61 1.35
#